data_AF-A0A942GFV1-F1
#
_entry.id   AF-A0A942GFV1-F1
#
_cell.length_a   1.000
_cell.length_b   1.000
_cell.length_c   1.000
_cell.angle_alpha   90.00
_cell.angle_beta   90.00
_cell.angle_gamma   90.00
#
_symmetry.space_group_name_H-M   'P 1'
#
loop_
_entity.id
_entity.type
_entity.pdbx_description
1 polymer ?
#
loop_
_entity_poly.entity_id
_entity_poly.type
_entity_poly.pdbx_seq_one_letter_code
_entity_poly.pdbx_strand_id
1 'polypeptide(L)'
;MLGFWRSHEQFHLWLGQRLLAFLPEHEKLIRFYAHILEKVYILNLDRLLPLVSDRYSCTGRPAANQPEIFRALVVMIHAEKRWFWSASLAAINIHMTIPFRCASRQKDGAI
;
A
#
# COMPACT_ATOMS: atom_id res chain seq x y z
N MET A 1 12.01 12.36 0.51
CA MET A 1 11.98 12.58 1.98
C MET A 1 10.83 11.79 2.60
N LEU A 2 11.03 11.20 3.77
CA LEU A 2 9.94 10.59 4.55
C LEU A 2 9.07 11.71 5.15
N GLY A 3 7.77 11.67 4.89
CA GLY A 3 6.82 12.65 5.41
C GLY A 3 6.17 12.18 6.71
N PHE A 4 4.99 12.74 7.01
CA PHE A 4 4.24 12.40 8.21
C PHE A 4 3.85 10.91 8.23
N TRP A 5 4.30 10.20 9.26
CA TRP A 5 3.94 8.81 9.51
C TRP A 5 2.88 8.75 10.61
N ARG A 6 1.64 8.42 10.24
CA ARG A 6 0.56 8.25 11.21
C ARG A 6 0.83 7.02 12.09
N SER A 7 0.89 7.23 13.40
CA SER A 7 1.06 6.13 14.36
C SER A 7 -0.14 5.18 14.35
N HIS A 8 0.05 3.96 14.86
CA HIS A 8 -1.03 2.99 14.95
C HIS A 8 -2.20 3.48 15.82
N GLU A 9 -1.91 4.17 16.93
CA GLU A 9 -2.93 4.76 17.82
C GLU A 9 -3.75 5.85 17.11
N GLN A 10 -3.07 6.77 16.40
CA GLN A 10 -3.76 7.80 15.61
C GLN A 10 -4.64 7.18 14.52
N PHE A 11 -4.19 6.07 13.93
CA PHE A 11 -5.00 5.32 12.97
C PHE A 11 -6.26 4.72 13.60
N HIS A 12 -6.17 4.16 14.81
CA HIS A 12 -7.35 3.62 15.52
C HIS A 12 -8.38 4.69 15.82
N LEU A 13 -7.95 5.84 16.36
CA LEU A 13 -8.83 6.96 16.64
C LEU A 13 -9.52 7.46 15.37
N TRP A 14 -8.74 7.65 14.30
CA TRP A 14 -9.27 8.08 13.01
C TRP A 14 -10.26 7.06 12.42
N LEU A 15 -9.94 5.77 12.48
CA LEU A 15 -10.81 4.72 11.95
C LEU A 15 -12.12 4.62 12.74
N GLY A 16 -12.04 4.68 14.07
CA GLY A 16 -13.22 4.66 14.94
C GLY A 16 -14.16 5.82 14.65
N GLN A 17 -13.63 7.05 14.54
CA GLN A 17 -14.40 8.23 14.17
C GLN A 17 -15.07 8.08 12.80
N ARG A 18 -14.34 7.55 11.81
CA ARG A 18 -14.89 7.32 10.46
C ARG A 18 -15.98 6.25 10.46
N LEU A 19 -15.78 5.14 11.16
CA LEU A 19 -16.79 4.07 11.24
C LEU A 19 -18.05 4.55 11.95
N LEU A 20 -17.93 5.33 13.02
CA LEU A 20 -19.08 5.93 13.70
C LEU A 20 -19.89 6.86 12.77
N ALA A 21 -19.20 7.64 11.93
CA ALA A 21 -19.87 8.50 10.96
C ALA A 21 -20.59 7.71 9.85
N PHE A 22 -20.07 6.55 9.43
CA PHE A 22 -20.63 5.75 8.34
C PHE A 22 -21.62 4.65 8.77
N LEU A 23 -21.68 4.33 10.07
CA LEU A 23 -22.55 3.29 10.62
C LEU A 23 -24.03 3.41 10.23
N PRO A 24 -24.70 4.58 10.31
CA PRO A 24 -26.14 4.66 10.03
C PRO A 24 -26.49 4.39 8.56
N GLU A 25 -25.58 4.66 7.62
CA GLU A 25 -25.84 4.57 6.17
C GLU A 25 -25.30 3.28 5.54
N HIS A 26 -24.21 2.72 6.09
CA HIS A 26 -23.43 1.67 5.42
C HIS A 26 -23.19 0.43 6.28
N GLU A 27 -24.02 0.21 7.31
CA GLU A 27 -23.88 -0.92 8.23
C GLU A 27 -23.67 -2.28 7.53
N LYS A 28 -24.48 -2.57 6.50
CA LYS A 28 -24.40 -3.83 5.75
C LYS A 28 -23.03 -4.03 5.07
N LEU A 29 -22.46 -2.96 4.52
CA LEU A 29 -21.14 -2.98 3.88
C LEU A 29 -20.03 -3.14 4.91
N ILE A 30 -20.14 -2.46 6.06
CA ILE A 30 -19.17 -2.57 7.15
C ILE A 30 -19.15 -4.01 7.69
N ARG A 31 -20.31 -4.62 7.90
CA ARG A 31 -20.42 -6.03 8.32
C ARG A 31 -19.82 -6.98 7.28
N PHE A 32 -20.04 -6.73 5.99
CA PHE A 32 -19.46 -7.54 4.91
C PHE A 32 -17.92 -7.51 4.92
N TYR A 33 -17.33 -6.32 5.12
CA TYR A 33 -15.87 -6.14 5.16
C TYR A 33 -15.26 -6.27 6.56
N ALA A 34 -16.03 -6.70 7.58
CA ALA A 34 -15.58 -6.76 8.97
C ALA A 34 -14.28 -7.58 9.13
N HIS A 35 -14.18 -8.71 8.42
CA HIS A 35 -13.00 -9.57 8.44
C HIS A 35 -11.73 -8.90 7.89
N ILE A 36 -11.86 -8.00 6.90
CA ILE A 36 -10.72 -7.23 6.36
C ILE A 36 -10.39 -6.07 7.29
N LEU A 37 -11.42 -5.39 7.79
CA LEU A 37 -11.26 -4.27 8.73
C LEU A 37 -10.52 -4.71 9.99
N GLU A 38 -10.83 -5.89 10.53
CA GLU A 38 -10.12 -6.47 11.67
C GLU A 38 -8.62 -6.66 11.38
N LYS A 39 -8.28 -7.20 10.21
CA LYS A 39 -6.88 -7.38 9.80
C LYS A 39 -6.14 -6.04 9.69
N VAL A 40 -6.78 -5.03 9.10
CA VAL A 40 -6.20 -3.68 8.98
C VAL A 40 -6.09 -3.01 10.35
N TYR A 41 -7.05 -3.27 11.25
CA TYR A 41 -7.06 -2.75 12.61
C TYR A 41 -5.90 -3.29 13.44
N ILE A 42 -5.59 -4.58 13.32
CA ILE A 42 -4.47 -5.23 14.03
C ILE A 42 -3.11 -4.87 13.41
N LEU A 43 -3.08 -4.47 12.13
CA LEU A 43 -1.84 -4.19 11.40
C LEU A 43 -1.09 -2.97 11.97
N ASN A 44 -0.06 -3.25 12.77
CA ASN A 44 0.84 -2.24 13.32
C ASN A 44 2.03 -1.99 12.38
N LEU A 45 2.07 -0.79 11.79
CA LEU A 45 3.12 -0.36 10.87
C LEU A 45 4.22 0.47 11.55
N ASP A 46 4.11 0.76 12.85
CA ASP A 46 5.11 1.57 13.56
C ASP A 46 6.47 0.86 13.61
N ARG A 47 6.45 -0.48 13.67
CA ARG A 47 7.66 -1.31 13.59
C ARG A 47 8.28 -1.35 12.19
N LEU A 48 7.51 -1.01 11.15
CA LEU A 48 7.99 -0.98 9.77
C LEU A 48 8.77 0.31 9.48
N LEU A 49 8.42 1.41 10.15
CA LEU A 49 9.04 2.73 9.99
C LEU A 49 10.59 2.69 9.96
N PRO A 50 11.29 2.10 10.95
CA PRO A 50 12.76 2.05 10.93
C PRO A 50 13.35 1.20 9.81
N LEU A 51 12.57 0.28 9.22
CA LEU A 51 13.04 -0.57 8.11
C LEU A 51 12.95 0.15 6.76
N VAL A 52 12.01 1.10 6.64
CA VAL A 52 11.74 1.82 5.40
C VAL A 52 12.33 3.23 5.40
N SER A 53 12.64 3.81 6.56
CA SER A 53 13.18 5.17 6.70
C SER A 53 14.38 5.41 5.78
N ASP A 54 15.31 4.46 5.79
CA ASP A 54 16.60 4.58 5.09
C ASP A 54 16.46 4.38 3.58
N ARG A 55 15.29 3.93 3.12
CA ARG A 55 14.97 3.74 1.70
C ARG A 55 14.40 5.01 1.07
N TYR A 56 13.98 6.00 1.87
CA TYR A 56 13.51 7.27 1.34
C TYR A 56 14.68 8.22 1.08
N SER A 57 14.72 8.83 -0.11
CA SER A 57 15.68 9.89 -0.41
C SER A 57 15.60 11.03 0.60
N CYS A 58 16.74 11.63 0.95
CA CYS A 58 16.82 12.85 1.75
C CYS A 58 16.36 14.10 0.98
N THR A 59 16.25 14.03 -0.35
CA THR A 59 15.88 15.15 -1.22
C THR A 59 14.51 14.93 -1.89
N GLY A 60 13.95 16.01 -2.45
CA GLY A 60 12.70 15.99 -3.21
C GLY A 60 11.43 16.12 -2.37
N ARG A 61 10.27 15.92 -3.01
CA ARG A 61 8.95 16.05 -2.37
C ARG A 61 8.79 14.99 -1.25
N PRO A 62 8.34 15.38 -0.04
CA PRO A 62 8.05 14.40 1.00
C PRO A 62 6.92 13.48 0.52
N ALA A 63 7.13 12.18 0.65
CA ALA A 63 6.04 11.24 0.43
C ALA A 63 4.99 11.47 1.53
N ALA A 64 3.71 11.36 1.18
CA ALA A 64 2.59 11.53 2.09
C ALA A 64 1.76 10.24 2.13
N ASN A 65 1.10 9.98 3.26
CA ASN A 65 0.21 8.84 3.45
C ASN A 65 0.84 7.46 3.17
N GLN A 66 2.14 7.30 3.45
CA GLN A 66 2.86 6.04 3.27
C GLN A 66 2.24 4.88 4.05
N PRO A 67 1.91 5.00 5.36
CA PRO A 67 1.37 3.87 6.10
C PRO A 67 -0.03 3.49 5.59
N GLU A 68 -0.79 4.43 5.02
CA GLU A 68 -2.07 4.16 4.35
C GLU A 68 -1.89 3.34 3.07
N ILE A 69 -0.82 3.57 2.30
CA ILE A 69 -0.51 2.77 1.11
C ILE A 69 -0.25 1.31 1.50
N PHE A 70 0.51 1.05 2.56
CA PHE A 70 0.73 -0.30 3.06
C PHE A 70 -0.56 -0.97 3.54
N ARG A 71 -1.42 -0.23 4.26
CA ARG A 71 -2.75 -0.73 4.66
C ARG A 71 -3.63 -1.04 3.45
N ALA A 72 -3.64 -0.17 2.44
CA ALA A 72 -4.39 -0.38 1.20
C ALA A 72 -3.89 -1.63 0.46
N LEU A 73 -2.58 -1.88 0.44
CA LEU A 73 -2.01 -3.11 -0.12
C LEU A 73 -2.54 -4.36 0.59
N VAL A 74 -2.57 -4.36 1.92
CA VAL A 74 -3.11 -5.49 2.71
C VAL A 74 -4.59 -5.70 2.43
N VAL A 75 -5.38 -4.62 2.33
CA VAL A 75 -6.79 -4.68 1.92
C VAL A 75 -6.93 -5.29 0.54
N MET A 76 -6.14 -4.82 -0.43
CA MET A 76 -6.18 -5.30 -1.82
C MET A 76 -5.85 -6.79 -1.93
N ILE A 77 -4.88 -7.27 -1.16
CA ILE A 77 -4.49 -8.69 -1.13
C ILE A 77 -5.61 -9.53 -0.51
N HIS A 78 -6.18 -9.07 0.61
CA HIS A 78 -7.19 -9.83 1.35
C HIS A 78 -8.61 -9.74 0.81
N ALA A 79 -8.90 -8.76 -0.05
CA ALA A 79 -10.21 -8.60 -0.65
C ALA A 79 -10.55 -9.70 -1.68
N GLU A 80 -9.64 -10.63 -1.97
CA GLU A 80 -9.77 -11.93 -2.67
C GLU A 80 -10.68 -12.02 -3.91
N LYS A 81 -11.09 -10.90 -4.51
CA LYS A 81 -11.64 -10.86 -5.85
C LYS A 81 -10.49 -10.97 -6.86
N ARG A 82 -10.03 -12.21 -7.01
CA ARG A 82 -9.01 -12.71 -7.95
C ARG A 82 -9.22 -12.23 -9.41
N TRP A 83 -10.44 -11.82 -9.77
CA TRP A 83 -10.83 -11.31 -11.09
C TRP A 83 -10.49 -9.82 -11.30
N PHE A 84 -10.33 -9.01 -10.25
CA PHE A 84 -9.98 -7.59 -10.39
C PHE A 84 -8.54 -7.43 -10.92
N TRP A 85 -7.59 -8.20 -10.38
CA TRP A 85 -6.21 -8.20 -10.87
C TRP A 85 -6.01 -8.93 -12.19
N SER A 86 -6.83 -9.95 -12.52
CA SER A 86 -6.78 -10.56 -13.85
C SER A 86 -7.15 -9.57 -14.95
N ALA A 87 -8.16 -8.72 -14.71
CA ALA A 87 -8.55 -7.68 -15.67
C ALA A 87 -7.56 -6.51 -15.68
N SER A 88 -7.05 -6.09 -14.53
CA SER A 88 -6.09 -4.97 -14.45
C SER A 88 -4.67 -5.35 -14.89
N LEU A 89 -4.18 -6.57 -14.66
CA LEU A 89 -2.90 -7.03 -15.22
C LEU A 89 -2.97 -7.18 -16.74
N ALA A 90 -4.13 -7.59 -17.29
CA ALA A 90 -4.35 -7.58 -18.74
C ALA A 90 -4.35 -6.14 -19.32
N ALA A 91 -4.90 -5.17 -18.58
CA ALA A 91 -4.90 -3.76 -18.99
C ALA A 91 -3.53 -3.08 -18.84
N ILE A 92 -2.72 -3.45 -17.84
CA ILE A 92 -1.36 -2.92 -17.65
C ILE A 92 -0.37 -3.56 -18.62
N ASN A 93 -0.54 -4.84 -18.97
CA ASN A 93 0.33 -5.53 -19.95
C ASN A 93 0.16 -5.04 -21.40
N ILE A 94 -0.87 -4.24 -21.70
CA ILE A 94 -1.03 -3.61 -23.03
C ILE A 94 -0.32 -2.25 -23.12
N HIS A 95 0.07 -1.63 -21.98
CA HIS A 95 0.69 -0.29 -21.98
C HIS A 95 2.14 -0.26 -21.46
N MET A 96 2.75 -1.41 -21.13
CA MET A 96 4.20 -1.50 -20.85
C MET A 96 4.88 -2.57 -21.70
N THR A 97 4.70 -2.53 -23.01
CA THR A 97 5.75 -2.95 -23.96
C THR A 97 6.83 -1.88 -24.02
N ILE A 98 7.45 -1.58 -22.88
CA ILE A 98 8.78 -0.96 -22.86
C ILE A 98 9.72 -2.13 -22.60
N PRO A 99 10.58 -2.52 -23.56
CA PRO A 99 11.53 -3.58 -23.31
C PRO A 99 12.47 -3.11 -22.21
N PHE A 100 12.40 -3.74 -21.04
CA PHE A 100 13.54 -3.78 -20.12
C PHE A 100 14.64 -4.58 -20.82
N ARG A 101 15.35 -3.91 -21.73
CA ARG A 101 16.65 -4.34 -22.21
C ARG A 101 17.59 -4.18 -21.02
N CYS A 102 17.71 -5.26 -20.24
CA CYS A 102 18.78 -5.43 -19.28
C CYS A 102 20.11 -5.32 -20.05
N ALA A 103 20.70 -4.12 -20.03
CA ALA A 103 22.05 -3.91 -20.49
C ALA A 103 22.99 -4.45 -19.39
N SER A 104 23.28 -5.74 -19.43
CA SER A 104 24.45 -6.29 -18.75
C SER A 104 25.70 -5.81 -19.49
N ARG A 105 26.24 -4.67 -19.06
CA ARG A 105 27.60 -4.24 -19.39
C ARG A 105 28.56 -5.01 -18.47
N GLN A 106 29.04 -6.17 -18.93
CA GLN A 106 30.25 -6.80 -18.40
C GLN A 106 31.42 -6.40 -19.31
N LYS A 107 32.52 -6.05 -18.66
CA LYS A 107 33.65 -5.25 -19.13
C LYS A 107 34.56 -5.92 -20.17
N ASP A 108 35.30 -5.04 -20.83
CA ASP A 108 36.40 -5.22 -21.79
C ASP A 108 37.57 -6.08 -21.27
N GLY A 109 38.36 -6.62 -22.20
CA GLY A 109 39.72 -7.17 -21.96
C GLY A 109 40.07 -8.31 -22.94
N ALA A 110 40.57 -8.01 -24.15
CA ALA A 110 42.00 -7.91 -24.48
C ALA A 110 42.71 -9.28 -24.63
N ILE A 111 42.82 -9.73 -25.88
CA ILE A 111 44.03 -10.05 -26.69
C ILE A 111 43.59 -10.93 -27.87
#